data_AF-R6CT02-F1
#
_entry.id   AF-R6CT02-F1
#
_cell.length_a   1.000
_cell.length_b   1.000
_cell.length_c   1.000
_cell.angle_alpha   90.00
_cell.angle_beta   90.00
_cell.angle_gamma   90.00
#
_symmetry.space_group_name_H-M   'P 1'
#
loop_
_entity.id
_entity.type
_entity.pdbx_description
1 polymer ?
#
loop_
_entity_poly.entity_id
_entity_poly.type
_entity_poly.pdbx_seq_one_letter_code
_entity_poly.pdbx_strand_id
1 'polypeptide(L)' 'MCDIVLSKTEVNWRNNYALLKAYIEEHGHLPNKKRVENRGLLNWWKYNQKLIRAGKLSAEKVFLLKELGDMRVGLD' A
#
# COMPACT_ATOMS: atom_id res chain seq x y z
N MET A 1 26.59 -14.80 2.03
CA MET A 1 25.17 -14.43 1.80
C MET A 1 24.87 -13.28 2.73
N CYS A 2 24.56 -12.08 2.23
CA CYS A 2 24.14 -10.99 3.13
C CYS A 2 22.67 -11.20 3.47
N ASP A 3 22.39 -11.64 4.69
CA ASP A 3 21.03 -11.62 5.24
C ASP A 3 20.58 -10.16 5.32
N ILE A 4 19.72 -9.75 4.39
CA ILE A 4 19.07 -8.44 4.44
C ILE A 4 18.12 -8.48 5.63
N VAL A 5 18.59 -8.05 6.80
CA VAL A 5 17.74 -7.84 7.98
C VAL A 5 16.88 -6.61 7.69
N LEU A 6 15.66 -6.86 7.20
CA LEU A 6 14.67 -5.80 7.03
C LEU A 6 14.35 -5.17 8.39
N SER A 7 14.34 -3.84 8.45
CA SER A 7 13.93 -3.15 9.67
C SER A 7 12.46 -3.46 9.99
N LYS A 8 12.07 -3.37 11.26
CA LYS A 8 10.66 -3.53 11.68
C LYS A 8 9.72 -2.66 10.83
N THR A 9 10.12 -1.43 10.53
CA THR A 9 9.36 -0.51 9.67
C THR A 9 9.20 -1.04 8.24
N GLU A 10 10.25 -1.61 7.66
CA GLU A 10 10.18 -2.20 6.31
C GLU A 10 9.28 -3.44 6.30
N VAL A 11 9.39 -4.31 7.29
CA VAL A 11 8.51 -5.48 7.44
C VAL A 11 7.05 -5.04 7.57
N ASN A 12 6.76 -4.06 8.44
CA ASN A 12 5.41 -3.52 8.58
C ASN A 12 4.90 -2.87 7.28
N TRP A 13 5.75 -2.17 6.54
CA TRP A 13 5.37 -1.56 5.26
C TRP A 13 5.01 -2.64 4.24
N ARG A 14 5.84 -3.68 4.09
CA ARG A 14 5.62 -4.81 3.18
C ARG A 14 4.37 -5.63 3.54
N ASN A 15 4.11 -5.82 4.83
CA ASN A 15 2.89 -6.50 5.28
C ASN A 15 1.63 -5.71 4.91
N ASN A 16 1.62 -4.39 5.12
CA ASN A 16 0.48 -3.55 4.73
C ASN A 16 0.28 -3.53 3.20
N TYR A 17 1.38 -3.52 2.43
CA TYR A 17 1.33 -3.66 0.99
C TYR A 17 0.66 -4.96 0.57
N ALA A 18 1.10 -6.10 1.12
CA ALA A 18 0.53 -7.41 0.80
C ALA A 18 -0.95 -7.51 1.17
N LEU A 19 -1.34 -7.01 2.34
CA LEU A 19 -2.74 -6.99 2.78
C LEU A 19 -3.62 -6.12 1.86
N LEU A 20 -3.12 -4.94 1.47
CA LEU A 20 -3.87 -4.07 0.57
C LEU A 20 -3.95 -4.65 -0.85
N LYS A 21 -2.88 -5.30 -1.33
CA LYS A 21 -2.85 -6.00 -2.62
C LYS A 21 -3.91 -7.09 -2.65
N ALA A 22 -3.89 -8.00 -1.67
CA ALA A 22 -4.86 -9.09 -1.57
C ALA A 22 -6.31 -8.57 -1.52
N TYR A 23 -6.54 -7.46 -0.79
CA TYR A 23 -7.85 -6.82 -0.75
C TYR A 23 -8.30 -6.30 -2.12
N ILE A 24 -7.40 -5.65 -2.88
CA ILE A 24 -7.71 -5.14 -4.22
C ILE A 24 -7.90 -6.31 -5.20
N GLU A 25 -7.13 -7.39 -5.08
CA GLU A 25 -7.32 -8.61 -5.90
C GLU A 25 -8.68 -9.27 -5.64
N GLU A 26 -9.13 -9.31 -4.38
CA GLU A 26 -10.43 -9.89 -4.01
C GLU A 26 -11.63 -9.00 -4.39
N HIS A 27 -11.50 -7.68 -4.24
CA HIS A 27 -12.64 -6.75 -4.37
C HIS A 27 -12.60 -5.83 -5.60
N GLY A 28 -11.46 -5.69 -6.27
CA GLY A 28 -11.23 -4.77 -7.39
C GLY A 28 -11.14 -3.29 -7.01
N HIS A 29 -11.30 -2.94 -5.72
CA HIS A 29 -11.29 -1.55 -5.25
C HIS A 29 -10.61 -1.39 -3.88
N LEU A 30 -10.32 -0.15 -3.49
CA LEU A 30 -9.76 0.14 -2.16
C LEU A 30 -10.79 -0.10 -1.04
N PRO A 31 -10.33 -0.36 0.19
CA PRO A 31 -11.23 -0.53 1.31
C PRO A 31 -12.09 0.71 1.58
N ASN A 32 -13.36 0.47 1.92
CA ASN A 32 -14.30 1.54 2.23
C ASN A 32 -14.17 2.01 3.69
N LYS A 33 -14.36 3.32 3.93
CA LYS A 33 -14.39 3.94 5.27
C LYS A 33 -15.49 3.36 6.19
N LYS A 34 -16.52 2.73 5.62
CA LYS A 34 -17.64 2.13 6.38
C LYS A 34 -17.29 0.82 7.09
N ARG A 35 -16.24 0.10 6.67
CA ARG A 35 -15.78 -1.12 7.33
C ARG A 35 -14.62 -0.81 8.26
N VAL A 36 -14.86 -0.87 9.56
CA VAL A 36 -13.89 -0.48 10.60
C VAL A 36 -12.61 -1.31 10.51
N GLU A 37 -12.74 -2.61 10.20
CA GLU A 37 -11.63 -3.56 10.09
C GLU A 37 -10.58 -3.13 9.04
N ASN A 38 -11.02 -2.53 7.93
CA ASN A 38 -10.11 -2.14 6.83
C ASN A 38 -9.76 -0.64 6.83
N ARG A 39 -10.19 0.11 7.85
CA ARG A 39 -9.89 1.54 7.98
C ARG A 39 -8.39 1.79 8.13
N GLY A 40 -7.66 0.86 8.75
CA GLY A 40 -6.20 0.90 8.86
C GLY A 40 -5.51 0.91 7.50
N LEU A 41 -5.87 -0.02 6.62
CA LEU A 41 -5.31 -0.13 5.26
C LEU A 41 -5.64 1.09 4.40
N LEU A 42 -6.88 1.62 4.49
CA LEU A 42 -7.25 2.84 3.79
C LEU A 42 -6.43 4.05 4.28
N ASN A 43 -6.21 4.19 5.58
CA ASN A 43 -5.40 5.26 6.14
C ASN A 43 -3.93 5.12 5.73
N TRP A 44 -3.41 3.89 5.74
CA TRP A 44 -2.05 3.58 5.29
C TRP A 44 -1.85 3.96 3.82
N TRP A 45 -2.79 3.61 2.94
CA TRP A 45 -2.78 4.02 1.54
C TRP A 45 -2.71 5.55 1.40
N LYS A 46 -3.64 6.27 2.06
CA LYS A 46 -3.69 7.74 2.02
C LYS A 46 -2.42 8.39 2.55
N TYR A 47 -1.84 7.84 3.60
CA TYR A 47 -0.59 8.32 4.17
C TYR A 47 0.56 8.18 3.16
N ASN A 48 0.70 7.01 2.52
CA ASN A 48 1.72 6.78 1.52
C ASN A 48 1.53 7.67 0.27
N GLN A 49 0.30 7.90 -0.18
CA GLN A 49 0.02 8.85 -1.27
C GLN A 49 0.46 10.28 -0.92
N LYS A 50 0.33 10.71 0.34
CA LYS A 50 0.88 12.00 0.80
C LYS A 50 2.40 12.01 0.78
N LEU A 51 3.06 10.91 1.17
CA LEU A 51 4.51 10.81 1.14
C LEU A 51 5.08 10.80 -0.28
N ILE A 52 4.39 10.18 -1.25
CA ILE A 52 4.76 10.26 -2.68
C ILE A 52 4.77 11.72 -3.12
N ARG A 53 3.68 12.45 -2.86
CA ARG A 53 3.56 13.88 -3.23
C ARG A 53 4.60 14.76 -2.53
N ALA A 54 5.05 14.35 -1.35
CA ALA A 54 6.10 15.04 -0.61
C ALA A 54 7.53 14.62 -1.02
N GLY A 55 7.69 13.66 -1.95
CA GLY A 55 9.01 13.15 -2.36
C GLY A 55 9.75 12.39 -1.25
N LYS A 56 9.03 11.84 -0.26
CA LYS A 56 9.62 11.20 0.94
C LYS A 56 9.71 9.67 0.85
N LEU A 57 9.30 9.08 -0.26
CA LEU A 57 9.33 7.64 -0.48
C LEU A 57 10.39 7.27 -1.50
N SER A 58 11.07 6.14 -1.28
CA SER A 58 12.00 5.54 -2.23
C SER A 58 11.29 5.13 -3.51
N ALA A 59 12.00 5.15 -4.64
CA ALA A 59 11.46 4.78 -5.96
C ALA A 59 10.77 3.40 -5.97
N GLU A 60 11.33 2.40 -5.28
CA GLU A 60 10.72 1.07 -5.11
C GLU A 60 9.30 1.16 -4.51
N LYS A 61 9.14 1.91 -3.42
CA LYS A 61 7.85 2.05 -2.75
C LYS A 61 6.84 2.82 -3.60
N VAL A 62 7.30 3.84 -4.33
CA VAL A 62 6.45 4.58 -5.27
C VAL A 62 5.93 3.64 -6.36
N PHE A 63 6.80 2.82 -6.95
CA PHE A 63 6.44 1.85 -7.98
C PHE A 63 5.38 0.85 -7.47
N LEU A 64 5.63 0.23 -6.32
CA LEU A 64 4.69 -0.71 -5.71
C LEU A 64 3.33 -0.06 -5.39
N LEU A 65 3.33 1.16 -4.85
CA LEU A 65 2.08 1.89 -4.60
C LEU A 65 1.35 2.28 -5.89
N LYS A 66 2.08 2.52 -6.98
CA LYS A 66 1.49 2.77 -8.29
C LYS A 66 0.82 1.50 -8.83
N GLU A 67 1.49 0.34 -8.73
CA GLU A 67 0.89 -0.97 -9.07
C GLU A 67 -0.45 -1.17 -8.37
N LEU A 68 -0.53 -0.95 -7.06
CA LEU A 68 -1.80 -1.03 -6.33
C LEU A 68 -2.87 -0.05 -6.84
N GLY A 69 -2.45 1.12 -7.32
CA GLY A 69 -3.33 2.09 -7.94
C GLY A 69 -3.88 1.60 -9.29
N ASP A 70 -3.00 1.05 -10.12
CA ASP A 70 -3.30 0.54 -11.47
C ASP A 70 -4.18 -0.73 -11.41
N MET A 71 -4.04 -1.56 -10.36
CA MET A 71 -4.87 -2.76 -10.13
C MET A 71 -6.35 -2.45 -9.84
N ARG A 72 -6.70 -1.19 -9.56
CA ARG A 72 -8.09 -0.81 -9.24
C ARG A 72 -8.88 -0.71 -10.53
N VAL A 73 -9.88 -1.58 -10.67
CA VAL A 73 -10.78 -1.58 -11.83
C VAL A 73 -11.68 -0.34 -11.73
N GLY A 74 -11.41 0.70 -12.53
CA GLY A 74 -12.23 1.92 -12.60
C GLY A 74 -11.47 3.25 -12.57
N LEU A 75 -10.31 3.33 -13.24
CA LEU A 75 -9.68 4.61 -13.59
C LEU A 75 -9.52 4.70 -15.12
N ASP A 76 -10.63 4.56 -15.84
CA ASP A 76 -10.89 5.26 -17.10
C ASP A 76 -12.31 5.86 -17.00
#